data_AF-U1PCT8-F1
#
_entry.id   AF-U1PCT8-F1
#
_cell.length_a   1.000
_cell.length_b   1.000
_cell.length_c   1.000
_cell.angle_alpha   90.00
_cell.angle_beta   90.00
_cell.angle_gamma   90.00
#
_symmetry.space_group_name_H-M   'P 1'
#
loop_
_entity.id
_entity.type
_entity.pdbx_description
1 polymer ?
#
loop_
_entity_poly.entity_id
_entity_poly.type
_entity_poly.pdbx_seq_one_letter_code
_entity_poly.pdbx_strand_id
1 'polypeptide(L)'
;MVSQAEIDRLRLEADTIMTRYQQVETALQQARSESGDHWETGELLITLDTPHEETIEITLNLHADPASNAQSRYEKAKNLKAELEREQEIVGQLAPLPVSPVAYLICYHLDAVEGNYPRSMAGHLDARREQVDPLCEKMETAGLLDRVESGTVKQRRVKAKQADEVRQHHTYYRLSREGDHLLRFLDEPDGQRNVLRHLPDGHTLIQRLARGGPDYPRMTAEELNMEFEYVRHLYRALRQVGLVTEYEGSTIKATERKLKPKDETHRKHTYYVTTDCGNEALQHLAD
;
A
#
# COMPACT_ATOMS: atom_id res chain seq x y z
N MET A 1 -2.90 -13.56 2.36
CA MET A 1 -4.18 -12.81 2.54
C MET A 1 -5.07 -13.39 3.64
N VAL A 2 -5.29 -12.63 4.71
CA VAL A 2 -6.36 -12.89 5.69
C VAL A 2 -7.70 -12.68 5.01
N SER A 3 -8.58 -13.68 5.01
CA SER A 3 -9.90 -13.55 4.41
C SER A 3 -10.98 -13.58 5.48
N GLN A 4 -12.06 -12.80 5.27
CA GLN A 4 -13.25 -12.85 6.12
C GLN A 4 -13.77 -14.30 6.23
N ALA A 5 -13.67 -15.08 5.15
CA ALA A 5 -14.05 -16.49 5.11
C ALA A 5 -13.24 -17.37 6.09
N GLU A 6 -11.94 -17.11 6.28
CA GLU A 6 -11.10 -17.83 7.25
C GLU A 6 -11.52 -17.51 8.69
N ILE A 7 -11.82 -16.24 8.98
CA ILE A 7 -12.30 -15.80 10.29
C ILE A 7 -13.65 -16.45 10.60
N ASP A 8 -14.55 -16.46 9.62
CA ASP A 8 -15.88 -17.06 9.75
C ASP A 8 -15.78 -18.58 9.93
N ARG A 9 -14.88 -19.26 9.19
CA ARG A 9 -14.61 -20.69 9.37
C ARG A 9 -14.12 -21.02 10.78
N LEU A 10 -13.13 -20.29 11.29
CA LEU A 10 -12.60 -20.51 12.64
C LEU A 10 -13.66 -20.31 13.73
N ARG A 11 -14.55 -19.34 13.54
CA ARG A 11 -15.69 -19.12 14.45
C ARG A 11 -16.70 -20.26 14.37
N LEU A 12 -17.07 -20.69 13.17
CA LEU A 12 -17.97 -21.83 12.96
C LEU A 12 -17.41 -23.12 13.57
N GLU A 13 -16.12 -23.39 13.41
CA GLU A 13 -15.45 -24.53 14.05
C GLU A 13 -15.54 -24.45 15.57
N ALA A 14 -15.23 -23.28 16.15
CA ALA A 14 -15.30 -23.06 17.60
C ALA A 14 -16.73 -23.22 18.14
N ASP A 15 -17.72 -22.61 17.49
CA ASP A 15 -19.14 -22.72 17.84
C ASP A 15 -19.62 -24.18 17.75
N THR A 16 -19.15 -24.91 16.73
CA THR A 16 -19.47 -26.34 16.54
C THR A 16 -18.87 -27.20 17.65
N ILE A 17 -17.60 -26.97 18.03
CA ILE A 17 -16.98 -27.65 19.17
C ILE A 17 -17.78 -27.40 20.46
N MET A 18 -18.18 -26.16 20.71
CA MET A 18 -18.94 -25.80 21.91
C MET A 18 -20.36 -26.38 21.91
N THR A 19 -21.02 -26.43 20.76
CA THR A 19 -22.39 -26.97 20.63
C THR A 19 -22.40 -28.49 20.66
N ARG A 20 -21.32 -29.15 20.21
CA ARG A 20 -21.11 -30.60 20.23
C ARG A 20 -20.18 -31.04 21.35
N TYR A 21 -20.14 -30.29 22.45
CA TYR A 21 -19.16 -30.45 23.54
C TYR A 21 -18.98 -31.91 23.98
N GLN A 22 -20.07 -32.61 24.27
CA GLN A 22 -20.02 -33.99 24.76
C GLN A 22 -19.47 -34.97 23.72
N GLN A 23 -19.82 -34.77 22.45
CA GLN A 23 -19.33 -35.60 21.34
C GLN A 23 -17.83 -35.41 21.17
N VAL A 24 -17.36 -34.16 21.22
CA VAL A 24 -15.93 -33.81 21.16
C VAL A 24 -15.17 -34.36 22.35
N GLU A 25 -15.70 -34.21 23.56
CA GLU A 25 -15.07 -34.74 24.78
C GLU A 25 -14.93 -36.26 24.72
N THR A 26 -15.98 -36.96 24.29
CA THR A 26 -15.98 -38.42 24.15
C THR A 26 -14.95 -38.86 23.11
N ALA A 27 -14.90 -38.20 21.96
CA ALA A 27 -13.93 -38.52 20.91
C ALA A 27 -12.48 -38.29 21.37
N LEU A 28 -12.21 -37.20 22.08
CA LEU A 28 -10.89 -36.94 22.67
C LEU A 28 -10.50 -37.99 23.71
N GLN A 29 -11.43 -38.37 24.59
CA GLN A 29 -11.18 -39.42 25.59
C GLN A 29 -10.91 -40.78 24.94
N GLN A 30 -11.70 -41.13 23.91
CA GLN A 30 -11.52 -42.37 23.16
C GLN A 30 -10.17 -42.39 22.45
N ALA A 31 -9.83 -41.34 21.70
CA ALA A 31 -8.54 -41.23 21.03
C ALA A 31 -7.37 -41.35 22.02
N ARG A 32 -7.45 -40.73 23.21
CA ARG A 32 -6.43 -40.86 24.26
C ARG A 32 -6.29 -42.28 24.84
N SER A 33 -7.22 -43.18 24.58
CA SER A 33 -7.19 -44.57 25.04
C SER A 33 -6.86 -45.57 23.93
N GLU A 34 -6.91 -45.13 22.67
CA GLU A 34 -6.67 -45.95 21.49
C GLU A 34 -5.28 -45.70 20.90
N SER A 35 -4.73 -46.70 20.22
CA SER A 35 -3.49 -46.53 19.45
C SER A 35 -3.81 -45.96 18.08
N GLY A 36 -3.01 -45.01 17.58
CA GLY A 36 -3.19 -44.45 16.24
C GLY A 36 -2.25 -43.28 15.94
N ASP A 37 -2.28 -42.82 14.69
CA ASP A 37 -1.38 -41.79 14.15
C ASP A 37 -1.51 -40.41 14.86
N HIS A 38 -2.63 -40.17 15.55
CA HIS A 38 -2.88 -38.97 16.33
C HIS A 38 -1.89 -38.78 17.50
N TRP A 39 -1.19 -39.83 17.94
CA TRP A 39 -0.11 -39.72 18.92
C TRP A 39 1.18 -39.14 18.34
N GLU A 40 1.42 -39.29 17.03
CA GLU A 40 2.59 -38.72 16.37
C GLU A 40 2.40 -37.22 16.09
N THR A 41 1.18 -36.81 15.74
CA THR A 41 0.85 -35.42 15.41
C THR A 41 0.39 -34.61 16.63
N GLY A 42 -0.16 -35.26 17.66
CA GLY A 42 -0.86 -34.59 18.75
C GLY A 42 -2.22 -34.02 18.34
N GLU A 43 -2.74 -34.44 17.18
CA GLU A 43 -3.95 -33.91 16.55
C GLU A 43 -4.96 -35.01 16.26
N LEU A 44 -6.24 -34.74 16.47
CA LEU A 44 -7.36 -35.62 16.17
C LEU A 44 -8.27 -34.99 15.13
N LEU A 45 -8.38 -35.60 13.96
CA LEU A 45 -9.35 -35.21 12.93
C LEU A 45 -10.73 -35.80 13.28
N ILE A 46 -11.75 -34.95 13.37
CA ILE A 46 -13.13 -35.36 13.64
C ILE A 46 -14.10 -34.69 12.67
N THR A 47 -15.16 -35.41 12.33
CA THR A 47 -16.29 -34.88 11.56
C THR A 47 -17.44 -34.54 12.50
N LEU A 48 -17.95 -33.30 12.44
CA LEU A 48 -19.03 -32.80 13.28
C LEU A 48 -20.08 -32.08 12.46
N ASP A 49 -21.34 -32.23 12.85
CA ASP A 49 -22.43 -31.44 12.29
C ASP A 49 -22.52 -30.09 13.01
N THR A 50 -22.42 -29.02 12.23
CA THR A 50 -22.59 -27.64 12.66
C THR A 50 -23.98 -27.40 13.25
N PRO A 51 -24.20 -26.26 13.93
CA PRO A 51 -25.54 -25.82 14.32
C PRO A 51 -26.53 -25.65 13.15
N HIS A 52 -26.04 -25.59 11.91
CA HIS A 52 -26.83 -25.41 10.70
C HIS A 52 -27.02 -26.70 9.89
N GLU A 53 -26.74 -27.87 10.49
CA GLU A 53 -26.86 -29.20 9.86
C GLU A 53 -25.92 -29.42 8.67
N GLU A 54 -24.88 -28.58 8.52
CA GLU A 54 -23.76 -28.82 7.62
C GLU A 54 -22.69 -29.64 8.33
N THR A 55 -22.12 -30.63 7.66
CA THR A 55 -21.04 -31.45 8.20
C THR A 55 -19.68 -30.82 7.88
N ILE A 56 -18.86 -30.59 8.91
CA ILE A 56 -17.51 -30.05 8.78
C ILE A 56 -16.47 -30.98 9.39
N GLU A 57 -15.26 -30.94 8.85
CA GLU A 57 -14.10 -31.64 9.39
C GLU A 57 -13.25 -30.67 10.22
N ILE A 58 -12.88 -31.07 11.43
CA ILE A 58 -12.17 -30.23 12.40
C ILE A 58 -10.99 -31.00 12.96
N THR A 59 -9.81 -30.39 12.95
CA THR A 59 -8.61 -30.91 13.61
C THR A 59 -8.52 -30.40 15.04
N LEU A 60 -8.63 -31.29 16.02
CA LEU A 60 -8.54 -30.96 17.43
C LEU A 60 -7.13 -31.20 17.96
N ASN A 61 -6.66 -30.37 18.87
CA ASN A 61 -5.52 -30.68 19.71
C ASN A 61 -5.91 -31.78 20.71
N LEU A 62 -5.26 -32.94 20.60
CA LEU A 62 -5.54 -34.14 21.38
C LEU A 62 -5.36 -33.90 22.88
N HIS A 63 -4.44 -33.02 23.28
CA HIS A 63 -4.08 -32.76 24.68
C HIS A 63 -4.92 -31.64 25.32
N ALA A 64 -5.72 -30.93 24.54
CA ALA A 64 -6.62 -29.89 25.03
C ALA A 64 -8.02 -30.43 25.32
N ASP A 65 -8.75 -29.80 26.24
CA ASP A 65 -10.18 -30.05 26.40
C ASP A 65 -11.00 -29.37 25.28
N PRO A 66 -12.31 -29.66 25.14
CA PRO A 66 -13.12 -29.04 24.10
C PRO A 66 -13.14 -27.51 24.20
N ALA A 67 -13.22 -26.96 25.42
CA ALA A 67 -13.24 -25.52 25.64
C ALA A 67 -11.95 -24.85 25.14
N SER A 68 -10.79 -25.45 25.39
CA SER A 68 -9.47 -24.97 24.95
C SER A 68 -9.31 -25.09 23.43
N ASN A 69 -9.84 -26.17 22.83
CA ASN A 69 -9.88 -26.34 21.38
C ASN A 69 -10.73 -25.26 20.68
N ALA A 70 -11.86 -24.87 21.27
CA ALA A 70 -12.69 -23.77 20.79
C ALA A 70 -12.04 -22.41 21.05
N GLN A 71 -11.50 -22.20 22.26
CA GLN A 71 -10.88 -20.95 22.68
C GLN A 71 -9.71 -20.55 21.78
N SER A 72 -8.81 -21.48 21.46
CA SER A 72 -7.68 -21.20 20.55
C SER A 72 -8.13 -20.71 19.17
N ARG A 73 -9.25 -21.23 18.66
CA ARG A 73 -9.86 -20.80 17.40
C ARG A 73 -10.48 -19.41 17.50
N TYR A 74 -11.21 -19.11 18.58
CA TYR A 74 -11.73 -17.77 18.81
C TYR A 74 -10.60 -16.74 18.93
N GLU A 75 -9.51 -17.08 19.61
CA GLU A 75 -8.33 -16.21 19.73
C GLU A 75 -7.67 -15.99 18.37
N LYS A 76 -7.47 -17.04 17.58
CA LYS A 76 -6.96 -16.92 16.21
C LYS A 76 -7.87 -16.06 15.33
N ALA A 77 -9.18 -16.29 15.36
CA ALA A 77 -10.16 -15.51 14.62
C ALA A 77 -10.18 -14.03 15.05
N LYS A 78 -10.03 -13.76 16.36
CA LYS A 78 -9.92 -12.40 16.90
C LYS A 78 -8.66 -11.70 16.39
N ASN A 79 -7.52 -12.38 16.41
CA ASN A 79 -6.25 -11.82 15.94
C ASN A 79 -6.31 -11.52 14.43
N LEU A 80 -6.81 -12.48 13.64
CA LEU A 80 -7.01 -12.28 12.19
C LEU A 80 -7.99 -11.15 11.88
N LYS A 81 -9.06 -11.01 12.66
CA LYS A 81 -9.99 -9.89 12.52
C LYS A 81 -9.31 -8.54 12.80
N ALA A 82 -8.52 -8.45 13.87
CA ALA A 82 -7.78 -7.23 14.20
C ALA A 82 -6.75 -6.88 13.11
N GLU A 83 -6.09 -7.88 12.54
CA GLU A 83 -5.18 -7.71 11.40
C GLU A 83 -5.92 -7.19 10.16
N LEU A 84 -7.07 -7.78 9.81
CA LEU A 84 -7.90 -7.33 8.70
C LEU A 84 -8.42 -5.89 8.88
N GLU A 85 -8.88 -5.53 10.08
CA GLU A 85 -9.31 -4.17 10.41
C GLU A 85 -8.15 -3.17 10.26
N ARG A 86 -6.95 -3.55 10.73
CA ARG A 86 -5.74 -2.73 10.56
C ARG A 86 -5.38 -2.56 9.09
N GLU A 87 -5.41 -3.61 8.28
CA GLU A 87 -5.14 -3.52 6.84
C GLU A 87 -6.14 -2.60 6.13
N GLN A 88 -7.43 -2.68 6.49
CA GLN A 88 -8.47 -1.81 5.95
C GLN A 88 -8.25 -0.34 6.35
N GLU A 89 -7.87 -0.08 7.60
CA GLU A 89 -7.53 1.25 8.08
C GLU A 89 -6.35 1.84 7.31
N ILE A 90 -5.27 1.06 7.15
CA ILE A 90 -4.08 1.44 6.37
C ILE A 90 -4.49 1.78 4.94
N VAL A 91 -5.26 0.92 4.27
CA VAL A 91 -5.76 1.18 2.91
C VAL A 91 -6.59 2.47 2.87
N GLY A 92 -7.44 2.67 3.87
CA GLY A 92 -8.27 3.86 4.04
C GLY A 92 -7.49 5.17 4.16
N GLN A 93 -6.24 5.16 4.64
CA GLN A 93 -5.42 6.38 4.76
C GLN A 93 -5.19 7.09 3.42
N LEU A 94 -5.15 6.36 2.29
CA LEU A 94 -5.02 6.97 0.96
C LEU A 94 -6.35 7.29 0.28
N ALA A 95 -7.50 6.88 0.84
CA ALA A 95 -8.81 7.17 0.26
C ALA A 95 -9.06 8.67 -0.03
N PRO A 96 -8.55 9.63 0.78
CA PRO A 96 -8.67 11.06 0.49
C PRO A 96 -7.81 11.54 -0.69
N LEU A 97 -6.76 10.82 -1.07
CA LEU A 97 -5.81 11.24 -2.10
C LEU A 97 -6.29 10.79 -3.48
N PRO A 98 -6.40 11.68 -4.48
CA PRO A 98 -6.77 11.26 -5.84
C PRO A 98 -5.79 10.24 -6.43
N VAL A 99 -6.29 9.23 -7.13
CA VAL A 99 -5.51 8.24 -7.90
C VAL A 99 -4.85 8.91 -9.11
N SER A 100 -3.80 9.67 -8.84
CA SER A 100 -3.02 10.40 -9.85
C SER A 100 -1.61 10.65 -9.32
N PRO A 101 -0.55 10.33 -10.09
CA PRO A 101 0.82 10.66 -9.69
C PRO A 101 1.02 12.14 -9.39
N VAL A 102 0.31 13.02 -10.10
CA VAL A 102 0.38 14.47 -9.90
C VAL A 102 -0.16 14.88 -8.53
N ALA A 103 -1.12 14.16 -7.94
CA ALA A 103 -1.61 14.45 -6.59
C ALA A 103 -0.51 14.28 -5.53
N TYR A 104 0.28 13.21 -5.63
CA TYR A 104 1.46 12.99 -4.78
C TYR A 104 2.46 14.14 -4.95
N LEU A 105 2.76 14.49 -6.21
CA LEU A 105 3.69 15.57 -6.52
C LEU A 105 3.22 16.93 -5.98
N ILE A 106 1.91 17.20 -5.96
CA ILE A 106 1.34 18.40 -5.34
C ILE A 106 1.61 18.40 -3.83
N CYS A 107 1.36 17.29 -3.12
CA CYS A 107 1.61 17.20 -1.68
C CYS A 107 3.09 17.48 -1.35
N TYR A 108 4.02 16.75 -1.96
CA TYR A 108 5.46 16.92 -1.72
C TYR A 108 5.97 18.31 -2.11
N HIS A 109 5.43 18.90 -3.18
CA HIS A 109 5.78 20.27 -3.55
C HIS A 109 5.30 21.27 -2.49
N LEU A 110 4.05 21.16 -2.05
CA LEU A 110 3.48 22.07 -1.06
C LEU A 110 4.12 21.93 0.33
N ASP A 111 4.56 20.74 0.69
CA ASP A 111 5.41 20.52 1.86
C ASP A 111 6.72 21.32 1.76
N ALA A 112 7.43 21.18 0.64
CA ALA A 112 8.71 21.85 0.43
C ALA A 112 8.60 23.39 0.39
N VAL A 113 7.51 23.92 -0.17
CA VAL A 113 7.37 25.37 -0.42
C VAL A 113 6.36 26.07 0.49
N GLU A 114 5.72 25.36 1.42
CA GLU A 114 4.75 25.85 2.42
C GLU A 114 3.50 26.54 1.86
N GLY A 115 3.31 26.47 0.54
CA GLY A 115 2.14 26.96 -0.15
C GLY A 115 2.43 27.39 -1.59
N ASN A 116 1.45 27.25 -2.48
CA ASN A 116 1.56 27.69 -3.87
C ASN A 116 0.17 27.79 -4.52
N TYR A 117 0.09 28.37 -5.71
CA TYR A 117 -1.13 28.43 -6.51
C TYR A 117 -1.03 27.50 -7.72
N PRO A 118 -2.17 26.97 -8.21
CA PRO A 118 -2.18 25.89 -9.19
C PRO A 118 -1.38 26.13 -10.49
N ARG A 119 -1.46 27.33 -11.07
CA ARG A 119 -0.69 27.66 -12.29
C ARG A 119 0.83 27.62 -12.06
N SER A 120 1.32 28.04 -10.90
CA SER A 120 2.75 27.95 -10.59
C SER A 120 3.15 26.51 -10.31
N MET A 121 2.34 25.75 -9.55
CA MET A 121 2.56 24.32 -9.33
C MET A 121 2.64 23.55 -10.66
N ALA A 122 1.72 23.80 -11.60
CA ALA A 122 1.75 23.20 -12.93
C ALA A 122 3.11 23.38 -13.62
N GLY A 123 3.71 24.57 -13.53
CA GLY A 123 5.06 24.83 -14.06
C GLY A 123 6.15 24.01 -13.36
N HIS A 124 6.15 23.96 -12.02
CA HIS A 124 7.17 23.20 -11.26
C HIS A 124 7.04 21.67 -11.40
N LEU A 125 5.81 21.20 -11.55
CA LEU A 125 5.50 19.78 -11.68
C LEU A 125 5.60 19.29 -13.13
N ASP A 126 5.89 20.21 -14.08
CA ASP A 126 5.77 19.99 -15.52
C ASP A 126 4.44 19.28 -15.84
N ALA A 127 3.35 19.75 -15.25
CA ALA A 127 2.01 19.21 -15.38
C ALA A 127 1.11 20.23 -16.07
N ARG A 128 0.00 19.77 -16.63
CA ARG A 128 -0.98 20.66 -17.24
C ARG A 128 -1.78 21.37 -16.15
N ARG A 129 -2.01 22.67 -16.32
CA ARG A 129 -2.81 23.45 -15.35
C ARG A 129 -4.22 22.88 -15.21
N GLU A 130 -4.81 22.46 -16.32
CA GLU A 130 -6.13 21.84 -16.37
C GLU A 130 -6.22 20.54 -15.56
N GLN A 131 -5.08 19.93 -15.22
CA GLN A 131 -4.98 18.80 -14.32
C GLN A 131 -4.74 19.23 -12.86
N VAL A 132 -3.91 20.24 -12.63
CA VAL A 132 -3.56 20.70 -11.27
C VAL A 132 -4.72 21.42 -10.59
N ASP A 133 -5.41 22.35 -11.27
CA ASP A 133 -6.50 23.14 -10.68
C ASP A 133 -7.58 22.21 -10.05
N PRO A 134 -8.13 21.20 -10.77
CA PRO A 134 -9.16 20.33 -10.20
C PRO A 134 -8.62 19.36 -9.13
N LEU A 135 -7.34 18.98 -9.19
CA LEU A 135 -6.73 18.14 -8.16
C LEU A 135 -6.65 18.89 -6.83
N CYS A 136 -6.24 20.17 -6.85
CA CYS A 136 -6.20 20.99 -5.65
C CYS A 136 -7.58 21.13 -5.00
N GLU A 137 -8.63 21.37 -5.80
CA GLU A 137 -10.02 21.47 -5.28
C GLU A 137 -10.51 20.16 -4.65
N LYS A 138 -10.21 19.02 -5.30
CA LYS A 138 -10.54 17.69 -4.74
C LYS A 138 -9.80 17.44 -3.45
N MET A 139 -8.51 17.74 -3.40
CA MET A 139 -7.68 17.51 -2.23
C MET A 139 -8.02 18.48 -1.09
N GLU A 140 -8.44 19.71 -1.38
CA GLU A 140 -9.03 20.64 -0.40
C GLU A 140 -10.32 20.06 0.19
N THR A 141 -11.23 19.59 -0.67
CA THR A 141 -12.50 18.97 -0.23
C THR A 141 -12.27 17.72 0.62
N ALA A 142 -11.22 16.95 0.30
CA ALA A 142 -10.79 15.77 1.04
C ALA A 142 -10.02 16.11 2.34
N GLY A 143 -9.80 17.39 2.63
CA GLY A 143 -9.10 17.85 3.84
C GLY A 143 -7.57 17.73 3.78
N LEU A 144 -6.97 17.38 2.65
CA LEU A 144 -5.51 17.26 2.49
C LEU A 144 -4.83 18.62 2.26
N LEU A 145 -5.56 19.60 1.75
CA LEU A 145 -5.06 20.95 1.49
C LEU A 145 -5.94 22.00 2.19
N ASP A 146 -5.30 23.07 2.67
CA ASP A 146 -5.97 24.27 3.15
C ASP A 146 -5.88 25.38 2.10
N ARG A 147 -6.94 26.19 2.00
CA ARG A 147 -6.91 27.47 1.29
C ARG A 147 -6.25 28.55 2.15
N VAL A 148 -5.38 29.35 1.54
CA VAL A 148 -4.74 30.49 2.24
C VAL A 148 -5.65 31.72 2.15
N GLU A 149 -6.39 32.00 3.22
CA GLU A 149 -7.44 33.05 3.26
C GLU A 149 -6.93 34.51 3.22
N SER A 150 -5.64 34.75 3.48
CA SER A 150 -5.15 36.13 3.63
C SER A 150 -4.96 36.82 2.27
N GLY A 151 -5.64 37.96 2.04
CA GLY A 151 -5.49 38.79 0.84
C GLY A 151 -4.06 39.27 0.53
N THR A 152 -3.11 38.98 1.42
CA THR A 152 -1.69 39.16 1.24
C THR A 152 -0.94 37.89 1.65
N VAL A 153 -0.10 37.38 0.75
CA VAL A 153 0.78 36.24 1.05
C VAL A 153 2.21 36.74 1.21
N LYS A 154 2.77 36.51 2.41
CA LYS A 154 4.14 36.85 2.77
C LYS A 154 5.08 35.69 2.48
N GLN A 155 6.28 35.96 1.99
CA GLN A 155 7.27 34.95 1.59
C GLN A 155 7.54 33.91 2.70
N ARG A 156 7.61 34.35 3.96
CA ARG A 156 7.79 33.50 5.15
C ARG A 156 6.70 32.44 5.39
N ARG A 157 5.62 32.44 4.60
CA ARG A 157 4.52 31.47 4.64
C ARG A 157 4.34 30.73 3.32
N VAL A 158 5.05 31.12 2.27
CA VAL A 158 4.96 30.60 0.89
C VAL A 158 6.33 30.83 0.24
N LYS A 159 7.24 29.87 0.43
CA LYS A 159 8.65 29.93 0.02
C LYS A 159 8.85 29.91 -1.50
N ALA A 160 7.85 29.48 -2.27
CA ALA A 160 7.86 29.54 -3.73
C ALA A 160 7.83 30.96 -4.32
N LYS A 161 7.74 32.02 -3.48
CA LYS A 161 7.71 33.42 -3.92
C LYS A 161 9.10 34.06 -3.93
N GLN A 162 9.37 34.86 -4.96
CA GLN A 162 10.57 35.71 -5.04
C GLN A 162 10.41 37.10 -4.39
N ALA A 163 9.18 37.56 -4.13
CA ALA A 163 8.90 38.87 -3.53
C ALA A 163 8.42 38.75 -2.07
N ASP A 164 8.76 39.73 -1.23
CA ASP A 164 8.48 39.77 0.22
C ASP A 164 6.98 39.69 0.55
N GLU A 165 6.14 40.35 -0.26
CA GLU A 165 4.70 40.47 -0.04
C GLU A 165 3.95 40.65 -1.36
N VAL A 166 2.90 39.86 -1.61
CA VAL A 166 2.08 39.97 -2.84
C VAL A 166 0.60 39.92 -2.47
N ARG A 167 -0.19 40.88 -2.98
CA ARG A 167 -1.66 40.84 -2.92
C ARG A 167 -2.18 39.64 -3.71
N GLN A 168 -3.06 38.86 -3.12
CA GLN A 168 -3.60 37.66 -3.77
C GLN A 168 -4.51 38.04 -4.95
N HIS A 169 -4.17 37.56 -6.15
CA HIS A 169 -5.05 37.54 -7.32
C HIS A 169 -5.44 36.11 -7.72
N HIS A 170 -4.93 35.11 -7.00
CA HIS A 170 -5.10 33.68 -7.25
C HIS A 170 -5.32 32.96 -5.93
N THR A 171 -6.06 31.85 -5.96
CA THR A 171 -6.22 30.95 -4.82
C THR A 171 -4.91 30.23 -4.55
N TYR A 172 -4.40 30.36 -3.33
CA TYR A 172 -3.23 29.62 -2.85
C TYR A 172 -3.70 28.46 -1.97
N TYR A 173 -3.03 27.33 -2.13
CA TYR A 173 -3.17 26.15 -1.30
C TYR A 173 -1.90 25.93 -0.49
N ARG A 174 -2.03 25.33 0.69
CA ARG A 174 -0.93 24.77 1.48
C ARG A 174 -1.33 23.37 1.94
N LEU A 175 -0.35 22.57 2.33
CA LEU A 175 -0.63 21.27 2.93
C LEU A 175 -1.37 21.48 4.26
N SER A 176 -2.45 20.72 4.49
CA SER A 176 -3.15 20.71 5.78
C SER A 176 -2.38 19.86 6.79
N ARG A 177 -2.89 19.77 8.02
CA ARG A 177 -2.32 18.85 9.02
C ARG A 177 -2.52 17.39 8.61
N GLU A 178 -3.68 17.05 8.08
CA GLU A 178 -4.01 15.74 7.56
C GLU A 178 -3.12 15.40 6.34
N GLY A 179 -2.84 16.37 5.48
CA GLY A 179 -1.88 16.22 4.38
C GLY A 179 -0.44 15.97 4.87
N ASP A 180 0.01 16.65 5.93
CA ASP A 180 1.33 16.41 6.55
C ASP A 180 1.40 15.01 7.17
N HIS A 181 0.37 14.60 7.90
CA HIS A 181 0.28 13.24 8.43
C HIS A 181 0.31 12.18 7.30
N LEU A 182 -0.37 12.45 6.19
CA LEU A 182 -0.35 11.56 5.02
C LEU A 182 1.08 11.40 4.48
N LEU A 183 1.84 12.49 4.32
CA LEU A 183 3.22 12.41 3.85
C LEU A 183 4.12 11.59 4.79
N ARG A 184 3.97 11.76 6.11
CA ARG A 184 4.70 10.93 7.09
C ARG A 184 4.35 9.45 6.96
N PHE A 185 3.07 9.14 6.78
CA PHE A 185 2.63 7.78 6.52
C PHE A 185 3.25 7.22 5.23
N LEU A 186 3.37 8.02 4.17
CA LEU A 186 4.00 7.61 2.91
C LEU A 186 5.49 7.26 3.05
N ASP A 187 6.18 7.79 4.05
CA ASP A 187 7.57 7.46 4.37
C ASP A 187 7.71 6.14 5.14
N GLU A 188 6.60 5.61 5.69
CA GLU A 188 6.58 4.34 6.41
C GLU A 188 6.36 3.15 5.46
N PRO A 189 6.84 1.93 5.82
CA PRO A 189 6.66 0.74 4.99
C PRO A 189 5.19 0.45 4.64
N ASP A 190 4.26 0.70 5.57
CA ASP A 190 2.82 0.51 5.33
C ASP A 190 2.28 1.49 4.29
N GLY A 191 2.70 2.76 4.33
CA GLY A 191 2.31 3.74 3.33
C GLY A 191 2.91 3.48 1.96
N GLN A 192 4.19 3.11 1.90
CA GLN A 192 4.86 2.71 0.67
C GLN A 192 4.14 1.53 -0.03
N ARG A 193 3.77 0.50 0.73
CA ARG A 193 2.94 -0.61 0.22
C ARG A 193 1.58 -0.12 -0.26
N ASN A 194 0.96 0.79 0.50
CA ASN A 194 -0.34 1.31 0.15
C ASN A 194 -0.31 2.17 -1.12
N VAL A 195 0.80 2.88 -1.41
CA VAL A 195 0.98 3.58 -2.70
C VAL A 195 0.87 2.62 -3.87
N LEU A 196 1.42 1.42 -3.78
CA LEU A 196 1.36 0.42 -4.86
C LEU A 196 -0.01 -0.21 -5.02
N ARG A 197 -0.81 -0.27 -3.95
CA ARG A 197 -2.24 -0.64 -4.03
C ARG A 197 -3.05 0.48 -4.70
N HIS A 198 -2.76 1.72 -4.32
CA HIS A 198 -3.47 2.90 -4.77
C HIS A 198 -3.09 3.34 -6.20
N LEU A 199 -1.86 3.08 -6.65
CA LEU A 199 -1.35 3.32 -8.00
C LEU A 199 -0.92 1.98 -8.65
N PRO A 200 -1.85 1.22 -9.24
CA PRO A 200 -1.55 -0.09 -9.85
C PRO A 200 -0.49 -0.04 -10.96
N ASP A 201 -0.45 1.05 -11.73
CA ASP A 201 0.61 1.25 -12.73
C ASP A 201 1.98 1.47 -12.07
N GLY A 202 2.00 2.04 -10.86
CA GLY A 202 3.21 2.15 -10.04
C GLY A 202 3.74 0.79 -9.63
N HIS A 203 2.86 -0.11 -9.18
CA HIS A 203 3.23 -1.52 -8.94
C HIS A 203 3.84 -2.16 -10.19
N THR A 204 3.16 -2.02 -11.34
CA THR A 204 3.63 -2.56 -12.63
C THR A 204 5.02 -2.05 -12.99
N LEU A 205 5.26 -0.76 -12.80
CA LEU A 205 6.53 -0.10 -13.08
C LEU A 205 7.65 -0.61 -12.16
N ILE A 206 7.45 -0.66 -10.85
CA ILE A 206 8.49 -1.17 -9.93
C ILE A 206 8.77 -2.64 -10.22
N GLN A 207 7.74 -3.45 -10.48
CA GLN A 207 7.92 -4.86 -10.83
C GLN A 207 8.76 -5.02 -12.10
N ARG A 208 8.54 -4.16 -13.10
CA ARG A 208 9.35 -4.10 -14.32
C ARG A 208 10.81 -3.75 -14.01
N LEU A 209 11.07 -2.73 -13.19
CA LEU A 209 12.43 -2.35 -12.79
C LEU A 209 13.14 -3.46 -11.99
N ALA A 210 12.46 -4.06 -11.01
CA ALA A 210 13.03 -5.12 -10.18
C ALA A 210 13.45 -6.35 -11.01
N ARG A 211 12.65 -6.71 -12.02
CA ARG A 211 12.95 -7.83 -12.93
C ARG A 211 13.93 -7.44 -14.03
N GLY A 212 13.85 -6.21 -14.51
CA GLY A 212 14.47 -5.76 -15.74
C GLY A 212 15.72 -4.92 -15.62
N GLY A 213 15.95 -4.38 -14.43
CA GLY A 213 16.97 -3.39 -14.13
C GLY A 213 16.63 -1.98 -14.63
N PRO A 214 17.65 -1.10 -14.76
CA PRO A 214 17.43 0.31 -15.01
C PRO A 214 16.61 0.60 -16.28
N ASP A 215 15.58 1.43 -16.16
CA ASP A 215 14.71 1.86 -17.27
C ASP A 215 14.45 3.38 -17.20
N TYR A 216 13.85 3.96 -18.24
CA TYR A 216 13.53 5.40 -18.29
C TYR A 216 12.10 5.66 -18.79
N PRO A 217 11.50 6.81 -18.45
CA PRO A 217 10.06 7.01 -18.62
C PRO A 217 9.51 6.78 -20.04
N ARG A 218 10.23 7.22 -21.07
CA ARG A 218 9.78 7.05 -22.47
C ARG A 218 9.79 5.59 -22.90
N MET A 219 10.79 4.82 -22.48
CA MET A 219 10.83 3.40 -22.80
C MET A 219 9.75 2.63 -22.07
N THR A 220 9.54 2.91 -20.78
CA THR A 220 8.44 2.31 -20.03
C THR A 220 7.08 2.66 -20.64
N ALA A 221 6.87 3.91 -21.05
CA ALA A 221 5.64 4.36 -21.70
C ALA A 221 5.37 3.63 -23.03
N GLU A 222 6.38 3.53 -23.90
CA GLU A 222 6.28 2.80 -25.18
C GLU A 222 5.95 1.32 -24.96
N GLU A 223 6.60 0.68 -24.00
CA GLU A 223 6.49 -0.76 -23.76
C GLU A 223 5.19 -1.16 -23.07
N LEU A 224 4.66 -0.28 -22.19
CA LEU A 224 3.40 -0.49 -21.50
C LEU A 224 2.20 0.15 -22.24
N ASN A 225 2.43 0.76 -23.41
CA ASN A 225 1.42 1.50 -24.16
C ASN A 225 0.70 2.55 -23.30
N MET A 226 1.47 3.30 -22.52
CA MET A 226 1.00 4.36 -21.62
C MET A 226 1.42 5.73 -22.14
N GLU A 227 0.71 6.77 -21.69
CA GLU A 227 1.08 8.16 -22.02
C GLU A 227 2.39 8.55 -21.33
N PHE A 228 3.28 9.21 -22.07
CA PHE A 228 4.64 9.51 -21.62
C PHE A 228 4.68 10.43 -20.39
N GLU A 229 3.88 11.50 -20.38
CA GLU A 229 3.85 12.45 -19.26
C GLU A 229 3.32 11.78 -17.99
N TYR A 230 2.27 10.95 -18.10
CA TYR A 230 1.77 10.13 -17.01
C TYR A 230 2.86 9.24 -16.41
N VAL A 231 3.58 8.47 -17.25
CA VAL A 231 4.67 7.61 -16.78
C VAL A 231 5.80 8.43 -16.15
N ARG A 232 6.13 9.60 -16.73
CA ARG A 232 7.14 10.51 -16.17
C ARG A 232 6.72 11.03 -14.79
N HIS A 233 5.46 11.42 -14.60
CA HIS A 233 4.94 11.82 -13.29
C HIS A 233 4.90 10.64 -12.31
N LEU A 234 4.59 9.44 -12.78
CA LEU A 234 4.61 8.22 -11.97
C LEU A 234 6.01 7.92 -11.42
N TYR A 235 7.05 7.94 -12.26
CA TYR A 235 8.45 7.82 -11.79
C TYR A 235 8.80 8.89 -10.75
N ARG A 236 8.40 10.14 -10.98
CA ARG A 236 8.67 11.23 -10.02
C ARG A 236 7.93 11.02 -8.71
N ALA A 237 6.67 10.59 -8.74
CA ALA A 237 5.88 10.33 -7.54
C ALA A 237 6.48 9.18 -6.71
N LEU A 238 6.77 8.05 -7.37
CA LEU A 238 7.42 6.89 -6.72
C LEU A 238 8.79 7.25 -6.15
N ARG A 239 9.52 8.16 -6.78
CA ARG A 239 10.79 8.67 -6.26
C ARG A 239 10.60 9.49 -4.99
N GLN A 240 9.60 10.38 -4.95
CA GLN A 240 9.32 11.16 -3.74
C GLN A 240 8.93 10.27 -2.55
N VAL A 241 8.20 9.19 -2.82
CA VAL A 241 7.83 8.17 -1.81
C VAL A 241 9.03 7.28 -1.42
N GLY A 242 10.14 7.33 -2.15
CA GLY A 242 11.35 6.56 -1.87
C GLY A 242 11.36 5.13 -2.43
N LEU A 243 10.41 4.78 -3.31
CA LEU A 243 10.27 3.45 -3.91
C LEU A 243 11.20 3.21 -5.11
N VAL A 244 11.61 4.29 -5.78
CA VAL A 244 12.59 4.27 -6.87
C VAL A 244 13.59 5.41 -6.68
N THR A 245 14.77 5.26 -7.25
CA THR A 245 15.79 6.32 -7.29
C THR A 245 16.36 6.46 -8.68
N GLU A 246 17.05 7.58 -8.95
CA GLU A 246 17.81 7.72 -10.19
C GLU A 246 18.99 6.75 -10.17
N TYR A 247 19.23 6.08 -11.29
CA TYR A 247 20.46 5.32 -11.49
C TYR A 247 21.64 6.30 -11.55
N GLU A 248 22.75 6.00 -10.86
CA GLU A 248 23.90 6.91 -10.79
C GLU A 248 25.00 6.59 -11.81
N GLY A 249 25.11 5.34 -12.27
CA GLY A 249 26.16 4.90 -13.19
C GLY A 249 26.09 5.59 -14.55
N SER A 250 27.23 5.92 -15.15
CA SER A 250 27.32 6.57 -16.47
C SER A 250 26.99 5.63 -17.64
N THR A 251 27.22 4.33 -17.44
CA THR A 251 26.96 3.25 -18.40
C THR A 251 26.19 2.14 -17.70
N ILE A 252 25.13 1.65 -18.35
CA ILE A 252 24.36 0.49 -17.88
C ILE A 252 24.90 -0.75 -18.60
N LYS A 253 25.37 -1.74 -17.84
CA LYS A 253 25.94 -2.98 -18.39
C LYS A 253 24.85 -3.98 -18.77
N ALA A 254 25.18 -4.93 -19.64
CA ALA A 254 24.31 -6.05 -20.00
C ALA A 254 23.76 -6.81 -18.78
N THR A 255 24.59 -7.03 -17.76
CA THR A 255 24.21 -7.73 -16.52
C THR A 255 23.14 -7.00 -15.71
N GLU A 256 23.07 -5.69 -15.86
CA GLU A 256 22.09 -4.84 -15.18
C GLU A 256 20.81 -4.70 -16.00
N ARG A 257 20.86 -4.85 -17.33
CA ARG A 257 19.73 -4.63 -18.23
C ARG A 257 19.14 -5.93 -18.77
N LYS A 258 18.27 -6.55 -17.99
CA LYS A 258 17.67 -7.85 -18.31
C LYS A 258 16.54 -7.78 -19.34
N LEU A 259 15.77 -6.70 -19.38
CA LEU A 259 14.64 -6.58 -20.32
C LEU A 259 15.07 -6.30 -21.77
N LYS A 260 16.21 -5.65 -21.98
CA LYS A 260 16.76 -5.33 -23.29
C LYS A 260 18.29 -5.44 -23.25
N PRO A 261 18.84 -6.67 -23.25
CA PRO A 261 20.28 -6.86 -23.13
C PRO A 261 21.00 -6.19 -24.30
N LYS A 262 21.93 -5.30 -23.96
CA LYS A 262 22.93 -4.69 -24.82
C LYS A 262 24.24 -4.73 -24.04
N ASP A 263 25.36 -4.93 -24.74
CA ASP A 263 26.68 -5.01 -24.12
C ASP A 263 26.90 -3.83 -23.17
N GLU A 264 26.66 -2.61 -23.67
CA GLU A 264 26.70 -1.38 -22.91
C GLU A 264 25.66 -0.36 -23.41
N THR A 265 25.09 0.42 -22.49
CA THR A 265 24.24 1.57 -22.82
C THR A 265 24.77 2.82 -22.13
N HIS A 266 25.30 3.76 -22.90
CA HIS A 266 25.63 5.10 -22.41
C HIS A 266 24.35 5.91 -22.18
N ARG A 267 24.23 6.54 -21.00
CA ARG A 267 23.03 7.29 -20.65
C ARG A 267 22.95 8.62 -21.38
N LYS A 268 21.82 8.84 -22.05
CA LYS A 268 21.38 10.14 -22.57
C LYS A 268 20.13 10.68 -21.86
N HIS A 269 19.59 9.89 -20.93
CA HIS A 269 18.33 10.13 -20.24
C HIS A 269 18.50 9.83 -18.74
N THR A 270 17.53 10.30 -17.94
CA THR A 270 17.39 9.89 -16.54
C THR A 270 16.82 8.47 -16.50
N TYR A 271 17.62 7.54 -15.99
CA TYR A 271 17.21 6.16 -15.73
C TYR A 271 16.89 6.02 -14.25
N TYR A 272 15.99 5.10 -13.92
CA TYR A 272 15.55 4.82 -12.58
C TYR A 272 15.78 3.34 -12.25
N VAL A 273 15.97 3.06 -10.96
CA VAL A 273 16.06 1.72 -10.38
C VAL A 273 15.20 1.63 -9.13
N THR A 274 14.83 0.42 -8.74
CA THR A 274 14.15 0.20 -7.46
C THR A 274 15.11 0.46 -6.30
N THR A 275 14.57 0.97 -5.20
CA THR A 275 15.27 1.01 -3.90
C THR A 275 15.04 -0.30 -3.15
N ASP A 276 15.75 -0.51 -2.03
CA ASP A 276 15.51 -1.65 -1.15
C ASP A 276 14.06 -1.63 -0.62
N CYS A 277 13.59 -0.47 -0.17
CA CYS A 277 12.20 -0.26 0.23
C CYS A 277 11.21 -0.57 -0.90
N GLY A 278 11.53 -0.20 -2.14
CA GLY A 278 10.73 -0.54 -3.32
C GLY A 278 10.64 -2.05 -3.58
N ASN A 279 11.72 -2.78 -3.37
CA ASN A 279 11.74 -4.24 -3.50
C ASN A 279 10.97 -4.93 -2.36
N GLU A 280 11.15 -4.47 -1.12
CA GLU A 280 10.42 -4.97 0.05
C GLU A 280 8.90 -4.75 -0.08
N ALA A 281 8.50 -3.53 -0.49
CA ALA A 281 7.11 -3.19 -0.71
C ALA A 281 6.44 -4.10 -1.77
N LEU A 282 7.18 -4.50 -2.81
CA LEU A 282 6.68 -5.46 -3.81
C LEU A 282 6.51 -6.88 -3.27
N GLN A 283 7.46 -7.38 -2.48
CA GLN A 283 7.41 -8.75 -1.96
C GLN A 283 6.17 -8.95 -1.09
N HIS A 284 5.90 -8.00 -0.19
CA HIS A 284 4.77 -8.07 0.74
C HIS A 284 3.39 -7.76 0.13
N LEU A 285 3.32 -7.47 -1.18
CA LEU A 285 2.05 -7.38 -1.91
C LEU A 285 1.69 -8.68 -2.64
N ALA A 286 2.65 -9.60 -2.77
CA ALA A 286 2.44 -10.89 -3.41
C ALA A 286 1.98 -11.98 -2.41
N ASP A 287 2.08 -11.72 -1.10
CA ASP A 287 1.69 -12.58 0.02
C ASP A 287 0.29 -12.22 0.58
#